data_AF-A0A1I3PMF1-F1
#
_entry.id   AF-A0A1I3PMF1-F1
#
_cell.length_a   1.000
_cell.length_b   1.000
_cell.length_c   1.000
_cell.angle_alpha   90.00
_cell.angle_beta   90.00
_cell.angle_gamma   90.00
#
_symmetry.space_group_name_H-M   'P 1'
#
loop_
_entity.id
_entity.type
_entity.pdbx_description
1 polymer ?
#
loop_
_entity_poly.entity_id
_entity_poly.type
_entity_poly.pdbx_seq_one_letter_code
_entity_poly.pdbx_strand_id
1 'polypeptide(L)'
;APIRYIYDFGDNWVHRIDAQTIGDPAPGNLYPRLTDIIGRCPPEDVGGLPGYEDFLDAVSDPNHPEHENMIRWAGGPFDPHVPDADELRLEVLKLAKKWKPRKK
;
A
#
# COMPACT_ATOMS: atom_id res chain seq x y z
N ALA A 1 -3.44 5.92 21.80
CA ALA A 1 -3.28 4.49 21.46
C ALA A 1 -3.42 4.35 19.95
N PRO A 2 -2.70 3.42 19.28
CA PRO A 2 -2.85 3.21 17.85
C PRO A 2 -4.27 2.72 17.52
N ILE A 3 -4.75 3.10 16.34
CA ILE A 3 -5.97 2.55 15.74
C ILE A 3 -5.59 1.29 14.97
N ARG A 4 -6.37 0.22 15.12
CA ARG A 4 -6.30 -0.95 14.25
C ARG A 4 -7.43 -0.89 13.24
N TYR A 5 -7.08 -0.96 11.97
CA TYR A 5 -8.02 -0.95 10.85
C TYR A 5 -7.90 -2.29 10.12
N ILE A 6 -9.01 -3.00 10.00
CA ILE A 6 -9.08 -4.23 9.21
C ILE A 6 -9.56 -3.83 7.81
N TYR A 7 -8.73 -4.09 6.82
CA TYR A 7 -9.04 -3.97 5.40
C TYR A 7 -9.22 -5.38 4.83
N ASP A 8 -10.21 -5.51 3.94
CA ASP A 8 -10.64 -6.78 3.34
C ASP A 8 -10.98 -7.88 4.37
N PHE A 9 -12.25 -8.23 4.49
CA PHE A 9 -12.67 -9.28 5.43
C PHE A 9 -12.39 -10.71 4.93
N GLY A 10 -11.98 -10.88 3.66
CA GLY A 10 -11.42 -12.12 3.16
C GLY A 10 -9.99 -12.32 3.66
N ASP A 11 -9.08 -11.44 3.22
CA ASP A 11 -7.65 -11.54 3.52
C ASP A 11 -7.26 -11.06 4.92
N ASN A 12 -8.13 -10.29 5.58
CA ASN A 12 -8.00 -9.82 6.96
C ASN A 12 -6.71 -9.02 7.23
N TRP A 13 -6.41 -8.06 6.35
CA TRP A 13 -5.27 -7.17 6.50
C TRP A 13 -5.44 -6.23 7.69
N VAL A 14 -4.57 -6.36 8.70
CA VAL A 14 -4.61 -5.50 9.91
C VAL A 14 -3.61 -4.36 9.78
N HIS A 15 -4.10 -3.17 9.49
CA HIS A 15 -3.30 -1.95 9.49
C HIS A 15 -3.23 -1.33 10.90
N ARG A 16 -2.02 -0.96 11.31
CA ARG A 16 -1.78 -0.14 12.51
C ARG A 16 -1.62 1.32 12.08
N ILE A 17 -2.43 2.21 12.66
CA ILE A 17 -2.41 3.64 12.38
C ILE A 17 -2.03 4.39 13.66
N ASP A 18 -0.89 5.08 13.64
CA ASP A 18 -0.38 5.89 14.74
C ASP A 18 -0.54 7.38 14.43
N ALA A 19 -1.29 8.09 15.28
CA ALA A 19 -1.33 9.56 15.24
C ALA A 19 -0.14 10.11 16.05
N GLN A 20 0.85 10.69 15.35
CA GLN A 20 2.07 11.20 15.97
C GLN A 20 1.93 12.67 16.39
N THR A 21 1.68 13.56 15.44
CA THR A 21 1.54 15.01 15.68
C THR A 21 0.17 15.47 15.23
N ILE A 22 -0.52 16.21 16.10
CA ILE A 22 -1.83 16.80 15.82
C ILE A 22 -1.66 18.31 15.88
N GLY A 23 -2.12 19.01 14.85
CA GLY A 23 -2.01 20.45 14.75
C GLY A 23 -2.79 21.00 13.56
N ASP A 24 -2.69 22.32 13.38
CA ASP A 24 -3.38 23.01 12.29
C ASP A 24 -2.80 22.65 10.92
N PRO A 25 -3.64 22.66 9.86
CA PRO A 25 -3.16 22.48 8.51
C PRO A 25 -2.19 23.59 8.13
N ALA A 26 -1.04 23.22 7.54
CA ALA A 26 -0.05 24.19 7.10
C ALA A 26 -0.60 25.04 5.93
N PRO A 27 -0.46 26.38 5.98
CA PRO A 27 -0.96 27.26 4.92
C PRO A 27 -0.42 26.88 3.54
N GLY A 28 -1.30 26.88 2.54
CA GLY A 28 -0.95 26.58 1.14
C GLY A 28 -0.85 25.08 0.80
N ASN A 29 -0.82 24.18 1.79
CA ASN A 29 -0.80 22.75 1.53
C ASN A 29 -2.20 22.21 1.15
N LEU A 30 -2.22 21.24 0.24
CA LEU A 30 -3.38 20.37 -0.01
C LEU A 30 -3.24 19.09 0.80
N TYR A 31 -4.37 18.53 1.25
CA TYR A 31 -4.41 17.31 2.05
C TYR A 31 -5.43 16.31 1.45
N PRO A 32 -5.18 14.99 1.54
CA PRO A 32 -4.05 14.31 2.21
C PRO A 32 -2.72 14.48 1.49
N ARG A 33 -1.61 14.14 2.15
CA ARG A 33 -0.25 14.18 1.59
C ARG A 33 0.47 12.87 1.85
N LEU A 34 1.17 12.38 0.84
CA LEU A 34 2.08 11.25 0.96
C LEU A 34 3.49 11.81 1.18
N THR A 35 3.97 11.73 2.42
CA THR A 35 5.26 12.29 2.82
C THR A 35 6.40 11.28 2.76
N ASP A 36 6.07 10.00 2.93
CA ASP A 36 7.02 8.90 2.92
C ASP A 36 6.33 7.59 2.52
N ILE A 37 7.09 6.64 1.98
CA ILE A 37 6.64 5.31 1.55
C ILE A 37 7.80 4.33 1.72
N ILE A 38 7.55 3.19 2.37
CA ILE A 38 8.53 2.13 2.55
C ILE A 38 7.89 0.81 2.15
N GLY A 39 8.58 0.09 1.25
CA GLY A 39 8.13 -1.21 0.74
C GLY A 39 6.92 -1.12 -0.19
N ARG A 40 6.72 -2.21 -0.94
CA ARG A 40 5.59 -2.38 -1.84
C ARG A 40 4.40 -2.96 -1.08
N CYS A 41 3.20 -2.55 -1.46
CA CYS A 41 1.98 -3.16 -0.92
C CYS A 41 1.86 -4.61 -1.38
N PRO A 42 1.36 -5.53 -0.52
CA PRO A 42 0.95 -6.87 -0.95
C PRO A 42 -0.05 -6.77 -2.12
N PRO A 43 0.01 -7.69 -3.10
CA PRO A 43 -1.03 -7.80 -4.12
C PRO A 43 -2.41 -8.02 -3.47
N GLU A 44 -3.46 -7.42 -4.04
CA GLU A 44 -4.84 -7.69 -3.62
C GLU A 44 -5.18 -9.18 -3.88
N ASP A 45 -6.06 -9.73 -3.05
CA ASP A 45 -6.54 -11.13 -3.14
C ASP A 45 -5.44 -12.20 -3.08
N VAL A 46 -4.26 -11.88 -2.51
CA VAL A 46 -3.14 -12.83 -2.37
C VAL A 46 -3.40 -13.88 -1.27
N GLY A 47 -4.45 -13.72 -0.46
CA GLY A 47 -4.80 -14.66 0.61
C GLY A 47 -4.30 -14.23 1.98
N GLY A 48 -4.24 -12.93 2.23
CA GLY A 48 -3.81 -12.37 3.50
C GLY A 48 -2.33 -12.59 3.80
N LEU A 49 -1.96 -12.51 5.08
CA LEU A 49 -0.56 -12.66 5.50
C LEU A 49 0.06 -14.01 5.06
N PRO A 50 -0.58 -15.18 5.28
CA PRO A 50 0.01 -16.46 4.87
C PRO A 50 0.19 -16.56 3.35
N GLY A 51 -0.81 -16.12 2.57
CA GLY A 51 -0.71 -16.13 1.12
C GLY A 51 0.38 -15.19 0.59
N TYR A 52 0.58 -14.06 1.25
CA TYR A 52 1.69 -13.15 0.91
C TYR A 52 3.07 -13.73 1.25
N GLU A 53 3.21 -14.46 2.35
CA GLU A 53 4.45 -15.18 2.69
C GLU A 53 4.78 -16.24 1.60
N ASP A 54 3.81 -17.09 1.26
CA ASP A 54 3.95 -18.09 0.20
C ASP A 54 4.29 -17.44 -1.17
N PHE A 55 3.65 -16.30 -1.46
CA PHE A 55 3.93 -15.51 -2.66
C PHE A 55 5.36 -15.00 -2.69
N LEU A 56 5.87 -14.44 -1.59
CA LEU A 56 7.25 -13.93 -1.49
C LEU A 56 8.28 -15.05 -1.67
N ASP A 57 8.04 -16.22 -1.08
CA ASP A 57 8.89 -17.39 -1.25
C ASP A 57 8.95 -17.82 -2.72
N ALA A 58 7.78 -17.89 -3.38
CA ALA A 58 7.71 -18.28 -4.79
C ALA A 58 8.37 -17.26 -5.74
N VAL A 59 8.15 -15.95 -5.55
CA VAL A 59 8.70 -14.93 -6.48
C VAL A 59 10.18 -14.63 -6.26
N SER A 60 10.74 -14.98 -5.09
CA SER A 60 12.16 -14.74 -4.78
C SER A 60 13.09 -15.88 -5.24
N ASP A 61 12.59 -17.10 -5.44
CA ASP A 61 13.37 -18.24 -5.94
C ASP A 61 12.97 -18.64 -7.37
N PRO A 62 13.83 -18.38 -8.39
CA PRO A 62 13.58 -18.80 -9.77
C PRO A 62 13.41 -20.31 -9.99
N ASN A 63 13.85 -21.15 -9.04
CA ASN A 63 13.68 -22.60 -9.10
C ASN A 63 12.43 -23.09 -8.36
N HIS A 64 11.69 -22.20 -7.70
CA HIS A 64 10.47 -22.57 -7.01
C HIS A 64 9.43 -23.07 -8.04
N PRO A 65 8.73 -24.18 -7.78
CA PRO A 65 7.78 -24.75 -8.74
C PRO A 65 6.68 -23.77 -9.17
N GLU A 66 6.29 -22.86 -8.29
CA GLU A 66 5.27 -21.83 -8.57
C GLU A 66 5.83 -20.48 -9.04
N HIS A 67 7.15 -20.33 -9.22
CA HIS A 67 7.78 -19.04 -9.54
C HIS A 67 7.15 -18.35 -10.75
N GLU A 68 7.13 -19.03 -11.90
CA GLU A 68 6.59 -18.47 -13.14
C GLU A 68 5.09 -18.17 -13.05
N ASN A 69 4.33 -19.01 -12.34
CA ASN A 69 2.90 -18.82 -12.14
C ASN A 69 2.63 -17.58 -11.29
N MET A 70 3.35 -17.41 -10.18
CA MET A 70 3.17 -16.28 -9.26
C MET A 70 3.62 -14.95 -9.86
N ILE A 71 4.73 -14.92 -10.60
CA ILE A 71 5.17 -13.72 -11.33
C ILE A 71 4.13 -13.32 -12.38
N ARG A 72 3.56 -14.29 -13.11
CA ARG A 72 2.52 -14.01 -14.11
C ARG A 72 1.23 -13.52 -13.45
N TRP A 73 0.81 -14.15 -12.35
CA TRP A 73 -0.39 -13.77 -11.61
C TRP A 73 -0.27 -12.35 -11.05
N ALA A 74 0.90 -11.98 -10.50
CA ALA A 74 1.20 -10.63 -10.02
C ALA A 74 1.29 -9.58 -11.15
N GLY A 75 1.18 -9.97 -12.42
CA GLY A 75 1.28 -9.07 -13.56
C GLY A 75 2.72 -8.67 -13.92
N GLY A 76 3.73 -9.35 -13.37
CA GLY A 76 5.14 -9.12 -13.67
C GLY A 76 6.05 -9.29 -12.46
N PRO A 77 7.34 -8.92 -12.61
CA PRO A 77 8.30 -8.94 -11.52
C PRO A 77 7.83 -8.15 -10.30
N PHE A 78 8.07 -8.71 -9.12
CA PHE A 78 7.67 -8.12 -7.84
C PHE A 78 8.88 -8.01 -6.92
N ASP A 79 9.20 -6.79 -6.50
CA ASP A 79 10.17 -6.52 -5.44
C ASP A 79 9.43 -5.90 -4.23
N PRO A 80 9.38 -6.59 -3.07
CA PRO A 80 8.68 -6.10 -1.89
C PRO A 80 9.32 -4.83 -1.28
N HIS A 81 10.55 -4.48 -1.66
CA HIS A 81 11.26 -3.33 -1.14
C HIS A 81 11.15 -2.09 -2.02
N VAL A 82 10.61 -2.23 -3.25
CA VAL A 82 10.48 -1.13 -4.20
C VAL A 82 9.02 -0.71 -4.34
N PRO A 83 8.59 0.39 -3.70
CA PRO A 83 7.23 0.89 -3.86
C PRO A 83 6.98 1.46 -5.25
N ASP A 84 5.71 1.41 -5.69
CA ASP A 84 5.19 2.14 -6.85
C ASP A 84 5.01 3.64 -6.52
N ALA A 85 6.10 4.28 -6.10
CA ALA A 85 6.07 5.55 -5.36
C ALA A 85 5.49 6.71 -6.17
N ASP A 86 5.77 6.79 -7.46
CA ASP A 86 5.29 7.88 -8.32
C ASP A 86 3.79 7.77 -8.58
N GLU A 87 3.29 6.56 -8.80
CA GLU A 87 1.86 6.29 -8.93
C GLU A 87 1.11 6.62 -7.62
N LEU A 88 1.61 6.13 -6.49
CA LEU A 88 1.01 6.41 -5.18
C LEU A 88 0.98 7.92 -4.86
N ARG A 89 2.05 8.65 -5.17
CA ARG A 89 2.08 10.12 -5.01
C ARG A 89 1.04 10.80 -5.90
N LEU A 90 0.90 10.34 -7.15
CA LEU A 90 -0.07 10.87 -8.08
C LEU A 90 -1.51 10.63 -7.59
N GLU A 91 -1.83 9.43 -7.14
CA GLU A 91 -3.15 9.09 -6.61
C GLU A 91 -3.50 9.88 -5.35
N VAL A 92 -2.57 10.01 -4.40
CA VAL A 92 -2.77 10.84 -3.21
C VAL A 92 -2.96 12.32 -3.58
N LEU A 93 -2.23 12.82 -4.58
CA LEU A 93 -2.42 14.19 -5.08
C LEU A 93 -3.80 14.37 -5.75
N LYS A 94 -4.29 13.38 -6.51
CA LYS A 94 -5.65 13.40 -7.08
C LYS A 94 -6.71 13.46 -5.98
N LEU A 95 -6.56 12.67 -4.91
CA LEU A 95 -7.41 12.74 -3.73
C LEU A 95 -7.37 14.13 -3.08
N ALA A 96 -6.19 14.70 -2.90
CA ALA A 96 -6.02 16.02 -2.30
C ALA A 96 -6.70 17.14 -3.12
N LYS A 97 -6.65 17.06 -4.45
CA LYS A 97 -7.40 17.97 -5.33
C LYS A 97 -8.90 17.78 -5.22
N LYS A 98 -9.37 16.53 -5.18
CA LYS A 98 -10.79 16.17 -5.08
C LYS A 98 -11.41 16.61 -3.75
N TRP A 99 -10.66 16.50 -2.66
CA TRP A 99 -11.13 16.81 -1.30
C TRP A 99 -10.87 18.25 -0.86
N LYS A 100 -10.29 19.08 -1.74
CA LYS A 100 -10.09 20.50 -1.47
C LYS A 100 -11.42 21.14 -1.04
N PRO A 101 -11.49 21.81 0.12
CA PRO A 101 -12.71 22.46 0.58
C PRO A 101 -13.23 23.44 -0.48
N ARG A 102 -14.52 23.33 -0.81
CA ARG A 102 -15.17 24.31 -1.69
C ARG A 102 -15.26 25.63 -0.95
N LYS A 103 -14.95 26.73 -1.63
CA LYS A 103 -15.25 28.07 -1.10
C LYS A 103 -16.76 28.16 -0.91
N LYS A 104 -17.20 28.59 0.28
CA LYS A 104 -18.60 28.97 0.52
C LYS A 104 -18.97 30.16 -0.36
#